data_AF-A0A2D4N6W5-F1
#
_entry.id   AF-A0A2D4N6W5-F1
#
_cell.length_a   1.000
_cell.length_b   1.000
_cell.length_c   1.000
_cell.angle_alpha   90.00
_cell.angle_beta   90.00
_cell.angle_gamma   90.00
#
_symmetry.space_group_name_H-M   'P 1'
#
loop_
_entity.id
_entity.type
_entity.pdbx_description
1 polymer ?
#
loop_
_entity_poly.entity_id
_entity_poly.type
_entity_poly.pdbx_seq_one_letter_code
_entity_poly.pdbx_strand_id
1 'polypeptide(L)'
;VSVSIAEPFSSNIANIPKQLVDEILEEMDYCVPLLEVYPVEGQESVVFDIAKALEIVRFFYDFLWRDWDDDENRETYAALMEERIKIWCDIQNGVIPAPIAHRFRRNLEKYKNMHLELIQYQSNIKEEPTAEEAVECWKKYYELIMLCGLLKIWEDLRLRAHGPLAPRILKRRKGHRQDGETVTYIVAKTVTAEVAKELSSDTVVQQNENLNKTLDHCYSGDNVLIFPGEYKAANLSMLTEDIIIKGVGKPEEIVIVSEPANESFVVSRAKNVKFMNITLLQQGTVD
;
A
#
# COMPACT_ATOMS: atom_id res chain seq x y z
N VAL A 1 5.78 -28.81 -27.40
CA VAL A 1 6.84 -29.25 -26.46
C VAL A 1 6.12 -30.06 -25.40
N SER A 2 6.42 -31.35 -25.24
CA SER A 2 5.75 -32.20 -24.25
C SER A 2 6.40 -32.00 -22.89
N VAL A 3 5.65 -31.49 -21.91
CA VAL A 3 6.10 -31.41 -20.52
C VAL A 3 6.00 -32.81 -19.89
N SER A 4 6.99 -33.22 -19.11
CA SER A 4 6.95 -34.49 -18.38
C SER A 4 7.57 -34.32 -17.00
N ILE A 5 7.10 -35.11 -16.03
CA ILE A 5 7.62 -35.08 -14.66
C ILE A 5 8.99 -35.76 -14.63
N ALA A 6 10.01 -35.01 -14.20
CA ALA A 6 11.36 -35.55 -14.00
C ALA A 6 11.43 -36.44 -12.74
N GLU A 7 12.28 -37.46 -12.80
CA GLU A 7 12.62 -38.29 -11.64
C GLU A 7 13.99 -37.87 -11.06
N PRO A 8 14.12 -37.77 -9.72
CA PRO A 8 13.11 -38.04 -8.71
C PRO A 8 12.05 -36.91 -8.62
N PHE A 9 10.78 -37.30 -8.48
CA PHE A 9 9.71 -36.36 -8.20
C PHE A 9 9.90 -35.65 -6.84
N SER A 10 9.86 -34.33 -6.85
CA SER A 10 10.01 -33.49 -5.66
C SER A 10 8.95 -32.39 -5.66
N SER A 11 8.39 -32.10 -4.48
CA SER A 11 7.39 -31.05 -4.29
C SER A 11 7.59 -30.34 -2.95
N ASN A 12 7.30 -29.04 -2.93
CA ASN A 12 7.20 -28.23 -1.72
C ASN A 12 5.94 -28.54 -0.89
N ILE A 13 4.95 -29.22 -1.48
CA ILE A 13 3.75 -29.69 -0.79
C ILE A 13 4.01 -31.11 -0.31
N ALA A 14 4.04 -31.30 1.01
CA ALA A 14 4.27 -32.61 1.61
C ALA A 14 3.18 -33.60 1.16
N ASN A 15 3.60 -34.79 0.72
CA ASN A 15 2.74 -35.91 0.33
C ASN A 15 1.82 -35.66 -0.87
N ILE A 16 2.13 -34.71 -1.78
CA ILE A 16 1.36 -34.60 -3.02
C ILE A 16 1.52 -35.89 -3.85
N PRO A 17 0.43 -36.58 -4.23
CA PRO A 17 0.53 -37.79 -5.04
C PRO A 17 0.98 -37.45 -6.45
N LYS A 18 1.96 -38.18 -7.00
CA LYS A 18 2.39 -38.02 -8.40
C LYS A 18 1.22 -38.16 -9.38
N GLN A 19 0.32 -39.11 -9.14
CA GLN A 19 -0.89 -39.32 -9.95
C GLN A 19 -1.75 -38.07 -10.07
N LEU A 20 -1.91 -37.31 -8.97
CA LEU A 20 -2.67 -36.06 -9.00
C LEU A 20 -2.00 -35.01 -9.90
N VAL A 21 -0.67 -34.94 -9.90
CA VAL A 21 0.08 -34.02 -10.76
C VAL A 21 -0.05 -34.43 -12.23
N ASP A 22 0.04 -35.73 -12.51
CA ASP A 22 -0.15 -36.27 -13.86
C ASP A 22 -1.57 -35.98 -14.39
N GLU A 23 -2.61 -36.18 -13.57
CA GLU A 23 -4.01 -35.85 -13.90
C GLU A 23 -4.19 -34.37 -14.25
N ILE A 24 -3.62 -33.46 -13.44
CA ILE A 24 -3.68 -32.02 -13.70
C ILE A 24 -2.94 -31.65 -14.99
N LEU A 25 -1.76 -32.23 -15.24
CA LEU A 25 -1.00 -31.97 -16.46
C LEU A 25 -1.77 -32.46 -17.70
N GLU A 26 -2.46 -33.60 -17.61
CA GLU A 26 -3.31 -34.10 -18.69
C GLU A 26 -4.51 -33.16 -18.95
N GLU A 27 -5.17 -32.65 -17.90
CA GLU A 27 -6.22 -31.62 -18.03
C GLU A 27 -5.72 -30.32 -18.69
N MET A 28 -4.46 -29.97 -18.46
CA MET A 28 -3.81 -28.79 -19.04
C MET A 28 -3.16 -29.05 -20.41
N ASP A 29 -3.38 -30.21 -21.04
CA ASP A 29 -2.74 -30.63 -22.31
C ASP A 29 -1.20 -30.50 -22.25
N TYR A 30 -0.62 -30.83 -21.10
CA TYR A 30 0.81 -30.72 -20.80
C TYR A 30 1.40 -29.33 -21.08
N CYS A 31 0.57 -28.29 -21.01
CA CYS A 31 0.97 -26.90 -21.19
C CYS A 31 0.99 -26.18 -19.84
N VAL A 32 2.15 -25.68 -19.43
CA VAL A 32 2.31 -24.88 -18.21
C VAL A 32 2.77 -23.47 -18.57
N PRO A 33 2.37 -22.43 -17.80
CA PRO A 33 2.85 -21.08 -18.01
C PRO A 33 4.38 -21.02 -17.90
N LEU A 34 5.03 -20.41 -18.90
CA LEU A 34 6.50 -20.35 -18.96
C LEU A 34 7.12 -19.72 -17.70
N LEU A 35 6.45 -18.71 -17.14
CA LEU A 35 6.89 -18.00 -15.93
C LEU A 35 6.81 -18.86 -14.66
N GLU A 36 6.08 -19.98 -14.68
CA GLU A 36 5.93 -20.91 -13.56
C GLU A 36 6.95 -22.06 -13.61
N VAL A 37 7.81 -22.12 -14.64
CA VAL A 37 8.82 -23.18 -14.82
C VAL A 37 10.14 -22.80 -14.16
N TYR A 38 10.51 -23.44 -13.05
CA TYR A 38 11.76 -23.14 -12.34
C TYR A 38 12.87 -24.15 -12.67
N PRO A 39 14.10 -23.68 -12.94
CA PRO A 39 15.23 -24.57 -13.15
C PRO A 39 15.63 -25.27 -11.85
N VAL A 40 16.13 -26.51 -11.96
CA VAL A 40 16.63 -27.28 -10.82
C VAL A 40 18.16 -27.36 -10.90
N GLU A 41 18.82 -27.28 -9.75
CA GLU A 41 20.28 -27.40 -9.66
C GLU A 41 20.76 -28.79 -10.16
N GLY A 42 21.89 -28.83 -10.86
CA GLY A 42 22.51 -30.09 -11.34
C GLY A 42 22.05 -30.59 -12.72
N GLN A 43 21.29 -29.79 -13.47
CA GLN A 43 20.88 -30.11 -14.84
C GLN A 43 21.96 -29.80 -15.90
N GLU A 44 21.77 -30.33 -17.11
CA GLU A 44 22.70 -30.17 -18.24
C GLU A 44 22.90 -28.70 -18.65
N SER A 45 24.02 -28.40 -19.32
CA SER A 45 24.36 -27.03 -19.74
C SER A 45 23.30 -26.39 -20.64
N VAL A 46 22.58 -27.18 -21.45
CA VAL A 46 21.47 -26.68 -22.28
C VAL A 46 20.32 -26.15 -21.42
N VAL A 47 20.07 -26.79 -20.27
CA VAL A 47 19.03 -26.36 -19.32
C VAL A 47 19.44 -25.08 -18.61
N PHE A 48 20.74 -24.85 -18.42
CA PHE A 48 21.25 -23.61 -17.83
C PHE A 48 21.00 -22.37 -18.69
N ASP A 49 21.13 -22.49 -20.02
CA ASP A 49 20.82 -21.38 -20.93
C ASP A 49 19.31 -21.09 -20.96
N ILE A 50 18.48 -22.14 -20.91
CA ILE A 50 17.02 -22.01 -20.78
C ILE A 50 16.67 -21.34 -19.44
N ALA A 51 17.26 -21.80 -18.34
CA ALA A 51 17.08 -21.23 -17.01
C ALA A 51 17.38 -19.72 -16.98
N LYS A 52 18.53 -19.32 -17.56
CA LYS A 52 18.90 -17.91 -17.69
C LYS A 52 17.89 -17.12 -18.52
N ALA A 53 17.43 -17.67 -19.65
CA ALA A 53 16.42 -17.02 -20.47
C ALA A 53 15.12 -16.82 -19.68
N LEU A 54 14.69 -17.82 -18.91
CA LEU A 54 13.50 -17.72 -18.04
C LEU A 54 13.66 -16.63 -16.97
N GLU A 55 14.82 -16.52 -16.33
CA GLU A 55 15.10 -15.46 -15.35
C GLU A 55 15.05 -14.06 -15.99
N ILE A 56 15.55 -13.91 -17.21
CA ILE A 56 15.46 -12.64 -17.96
C ILE A 56 13.99 -12.31 -18.27
N VAL A 57 13.21 -13.29 -18.69
CA VAL A 57 11.78 -13.11 -19.01
C VAL A 57 10.98 -12.77 -17.74
N ARG A 58 11.24 -13.43 -16.62
CA ARG A 58 10.65 -13.07 -15.31
C ARG A 58 10.99 -11.64 -14.92
N PHE A 59 12.26 -11.28 -14.96
CA PHE A 59 12.71 -9.94 -14.64
C PHE A 59 11.99 -8.89 -15.50
N PHE A 60 11.83 -9.18 -16.79
CA PHE A 60 11.10 -8.32 -17.70
C PHE A 60 9.64 -8.13 -17.25
N TYR A 61 8.88 -9.21 -17.05
CA TYR A 61 7.46 -9.09 -16.67
C TYR A 61 7.22 -8.57 -15.25
N ASP A 62 8.12 -8.87 -14.32
CA ASP A 62 7.98 -8.48 -12.91
C ASP A 62 8.31 -6.99 -12.70
N PHE A 63 9.36 -6.51 -13.36
CA PHE A 63 9.94 -5.19 -13.06
C PHE A 63 9.88 -4.19 -14.21
N LEU A 64 9.94 -4.64 -15.47
CA LEU A 64 10.07 -3.73 -16.61
C LEU A 64 8.75 -3.51 -17.35
N TRP A 65 8.05 -4.58 -17.73
CA TRP A 65 6.83 -4.54 -18.53
C TRP A 65 5.70 -3.82 -17.82
N ARG A 66 4.95 -3.03 -18.58
CA ARG A 66 3.64 -2.51 -18.22
C ARG A 66 2.72 -2.73 -19.41
N ASP A 67 1.47 -3.06 -19.14
CA ASP A 67 0.41 -3.18 -20.16
C ASP A 67 0.15 -1.87 -20.92
N TRP A 68 0.40 -0.71 -20.30
CA TRP A 68 0.31 0.58 -20.99
C TRP A 68 1.49 0.90 -21.91
N ASP A 69 2.47 0.00 -22.05
CA ASP A 69 3.59 0.17 -22.97
C ASP A 69 3.23 -0.28 -24.40
N ASP A 70 2.11 -0.96 -24.60
CA ASP A 70 1.66 -1.46 -25.92
C ASP A 70 1.49 -0.33 -26.95
N ASP A 71 1.30 0.91 -26.50
CA ASP A 71 1.13 2.11 -27.33
C ASP A 71 2.47 2.78 -27.72
N GLU A 72 3.63 2.29 -27.24
CA GLU A 72 4.93 2.94 -27.45
C GLU A 72 5.62 2.48 -28.75
N ASN A 73 6.16 3.44 -29.50
CA ASN A 73 6.92 3.16 -30.72
C ASN A 73 8.21 2.39 -30.39
N ARG A 74 8.68 1.50 -31.28
CA ARG A 74 9.89 0.66 -31.06
C ARG A 74 11.14 1.45 -30.64
N GLU A 75 11.34 2.64 -31.19
CA GLU A 75 12.51 3.49 -30.89
C GLU A 75 12.44 4.08 -29.49
N THR A 76 11.24 4.42 -29.00
CA THR A 76 11.01 4.92 -27.65
C THR A 76 11.07 3.80 -26.61
N TYR A 77 10.66 2.59 -27.00
CA TYR A 77 10.58 1.43 -26.12
C TYR A 77 11.94 1.03 -25.52
N ALA A 78 13.02 1.05 -26.33
CA ALA A 78 14.35 0.71 -25.83
C ALA A 78 14.82 1.69 -24.74
N ALA A 79 14.64 3.00 -24.96
CA ALA A 79 14.98 4.02 -23.97
C ALA A 79 14.14 3.90 -22.70
N LEU A 80 12.85 3.59 -22.83
CA LEU A 80 11.96 3.31 -21.70
C LEU A 80 12.47 2.13 -20.85
N MET A 81 12.87 1.04 -21.50
CA MET A 81 13.42 -0.13 -20.82
C MET A 81 14.73 0.20 -20.10
N GLU A 82 15.65 0.93 -20.73
CA GLU A 82 16.90 1.38 -20.11
C GLU A 82 16.65 2.20 -18.84
N GLU A 83 15.71 3.14 -18.89
CA GLU A 83 15.34 3.96 -17.73
C GLU A 83 14.73 3.13 -16.60
N ARG A 84 13.86 2.15 -16.91
CA ARG A 84 13.30 1.26 -15.88
C ARG A 84 14.34 0.31 -15.27
N ILE A 85 15.28 -0.21 -16.07
CA ILE A 85 16.43 -0.98 -15.56
C ILE A 85 17.24 -0.12 -14.60
N LYS A 86 17.50 1.14 -14.96
CA LYS A 86 18.22 2.07 -14.09
C LYS A 86 17.48 2.35 -12.79
N ILE A 87 16.17 2.60 -12.85
CA ILE A 87 15.33 2.77 -11.66
C ILE A 87 15.44 1.52 -10.76
N TRP A 88 15.35 0.33 -11.34
CA TRP A 88 15.49 -0.91 -10.58
C TRP A 88 16.85 -0.99 -9.87
N CYS A 89 17.95 -0.74 -10.59
CA CYS A 89 19.31 -0.71 -10.03
C CYS A 89 19.44 0.35 -8.92
N ASP A 90 18.93 1.56 -9.12
CA ASP A 90 18.97 2.65 -8.15
C ASP A 90 18.20 2.29 -6.87
N ILE A 91 17.11 1.52 -6.98
CA ILE A 91 16.40 0.98 -5.81
C ILE A 91 17.23 -0.09 -5.10
N GLN A 92 17.82 -1.05 -5.83
CA GLN A 92 18.61 -2.13 -5.22
C GLN A 92 19.85 -1.59 -4.50
N ASN A 93 20.48 -0.57 -5.07
CA ASN A 93 21.67 0.08 -4.51
C ASN A 93 21.36 1.10 -3.40
N GLY A 94 20.07 1.32 -3.07
CA GLY A 94 19.66 2.27 -2.04
C GLY A 94 19.81 3.74 -2.42
N VAL A 95 20.05 4.05 -3.70
CA VAL A 95 20.07 5.43 -4.22
C VAL A 95 18.68 6.05 -4.11
N ILE A 96 17.63 5.26 -4.39
CA ILE A 96 16.25 5.65 -4.13
C ILE A 96 15.88 5.24 -2.69
N PRO A 97 15.44 6.18 -1.83
CA PRO A 97 15.01 5.87 -0.47
C PRO A 97 13.95 4.77 -0.42
N ALA A 98 14.12 3.80 0.48
CA ALA A 98 13.21 2.66 0.63
C ALA A 98 11.72 3.05 0.74
N PRO A 99 11.32 4.12 1.47
CA PRO A 99 9.92 4.55 1.52
C PRO A 99 9.35 4.99 0.15
N ILE A 100 10.16 5.62 -0.70
CA ILE A 100 9.74 6.03 -2.05
C ILE A 100 9.58 4.79 -2.93
N ALA A 101 10.57 3.89 -2.93
CA ALA A 101 10.51 2.65 -3.68
C ALA A 101 9.32 1.77 -3.25
N HIS A 102 9.03 1.70 -1.95
CA HIS A 102 7.88 0.96 -1.41
C HIS A 102 6.55 1.58 -1.88
N ARG A 103 6.40 2.91 -1.82
CA ARG A 103 5.21 3.59 -2.35
C ARG A 103 5.01 3.36 -3.83
N PHE A 104 6.07 3.40 -4.63
CA PHE A 104 5.98 3.13 -6.07
C PHE A 104 5.44 1.73 -6.32
N ARG A 105 6.10 0.72 -5.72
CA ARG A 105 5.68 -0.70 -5.85
C ARG A 105 4.25 -0.91 -5.40
N ARG A 106 3.82 -0.32 -4.29
CA ARG A 106 2.43 -0.43 -3.81
C ARG A 106 1.42 0.16 -4.80
N ASN A 107 1.72 1.32 -5.40
CA ASN A 107 0.82 1.92 -6.40
C ASN A 107 0.81 1.11 -7.71
N LEU A 108 1.96 0.57 -8.12
CA LEU A 108 2.05 -0.33 -9.27
C LEU A 108 1.26 -1.62 -9.04
N GLU A 109 1.34 -2.19 -7.84
CA GLU A 109 0.57 -3.37 -7.45
C GLU A 109 -0.94 -3.06 -7.37
N LYS A 110 -1.31 -1.90 -6.82
CA LYS A 110 -2.70 -1.43 -6.84
C LYS A 110 -3.22 -1.34 -8.29
N TYR A 111 -2.42 -0.80 -9.21
CA TYR A 111 -2.76 -0.72 -10.61
C TYR A 111 -3.02 -2.10 -11.22
N LYS A 112 -2.09 -3.05 -11.04
CA LYS A 112 -2.22 -4.42 -11.56
C LYS A 112 -3.51 -5.08 -11.06
N ASN A 113 -3.78 -4.98 -9.76
CA ASN A 113 -4.99 -5.55 -9.15
C ASN A 113 -6.27 -4.89 -9.68
N MET A 114 -6.32 -3.56 -9.75
CA MET A 114 -7.48 -2.85 -10.30
C MET A 114 -7.73 -3.19 -11.77
N HIS A 115 -6.68 -3.39 -12.56
CA HIS A 115 -6.82 -3.77 -13.95
C HIS A 115 -7.39 -5.19 -14.09
N LEU A 116 -6.90 -6.13 -13.29
CA LEU A 116 -7.45 -7.49 -13.22
C LEU A 116 -8.92 -7.48 -12.77
N GLU A 117 -9.27 -6.70 -11.76
CA GLU A 117 -10.66 -6.54 -11.33
C GLU A 117 -11.56 -5.98 -12.44
N LEU A 118 -11.06 -5.02 -13.23
CA LEU A 118 -11.81 -4.47 -14.37
C LEU A 118 -12.04 -5.54 -15.44
N ILE A 119 -10.99 -6.30 -15.81
CA ILE A 119 -11.09 -7.39 -16.79
C ILE A 119 -12.08 -8.46 -16.30
N GLN A 120 -11.98 -8.86 -15.03
CA GLN A 120 -12.90 -9.82 -14.43
C GLN A 120 -14.33 -9.31 -14.42
N TYR A 121 -14.54 -8.05 -14.02
CA TYR A 121 -15.85 -7.42 -14.02
C TYR A 121 -16.47 -7.42 -15.43
N GLN A 122 -15.70 -7.01 -16.44
CA GLN A 122 -16.13 -7.03 -17.84
C GLN A 122 -16.46 -8.44 -18.34
N SER A 123 -15.65 -9.44 -17.96
CA SER A 123 -15.88 -10.84 -18.36
C SER A 123 -17.16 -11.46 -17.78
N ASN A 124 -17.64 -10.92 -16.65
CA ASN A 124 -18.88 -11.37 -16.00
C ASN A 124 -20.15 -10.79 -16.65
N ILE A 125 -20.01 -9.77 -17.50
CA ILE A 125 -21.13 -9.19 -18.26
C ILE A 125 -21.39 -10.12 -19.46
N LYS A 126 -22.50 -10.87 -19.40
CA LYS A 126 -22.83 -11.90 -20.40
C LYS A 126 -23.49 -11.36 -21.67
N GLU A 127 -24.11 -10.18 -21.58
CA GLU A 127 -24.88 -9.54 -22.65
C GLU A 127 -24.41 -8.09 -22.86
N GLU A 128 -25.18 -7.26 -23.55
CA GLU A 128 -24.90 -5.83 -23.60
C GLU A 128 -24.97 -5.23 -22.18
N PRO A 129 -23.99 -4.40 -21.79
CA PRO A 129 -23.96 -3.82 -20.46
C PRO A 129 -25.15 -2.89 -20.24
N THR A 130 -25.82 -3.05 -19.10
CA THR A 130 -26.78 -2.07 -18.60
C THR A 130 -26.12 -0.70 -18.37
N ALA A 131 -26.93 0.35 -18.23
CA ALA A 131 -26.42 1.69 -17.95
C ALA A 131 -25.63 1.72 -16.63
N GLU A 132 -26.09 1.01 -15.61
CA GLU A 132 -25.43 0.89 -14.32
C GLU A 132 -24.07 0.19 -14.44
N GLU A 133 -24.00 -0.93 -15.18
CA GLU A 133 -22.74 -1.65 -15.41
C GLU A 133 -21.75 -0.83 -16.23
N ALA A 134 -22.23 -0.12 -17.25
CA ALA A 134 -21.39 0.77 -18.06
C ALA A 134 -20.80 1.91 -17.21
N VAL A 135 -21.60 2.51 -16.32
CA VAL A 135 -21.13 3.53 -15.38
C VAL A 135 -20.09 2.97 -14.42
N GLU A 136 -20.29 1.75 -13.90
CA GLU A 136 -19.34 1.13 -12.98
C GLU A 136 -18.01 0.76 -13.67
N CYS A 137 -18.07 0.21 -14.88
CA CYS A 137 -16.91 0.01 -15.76
C CYS A 137 -16.15 1.33 -15.95
N TRP A 138 -16.86 2.42 -16.26
CA TRP A 138 -16.24 3.71 -16.51
C TRP A 138 -15.55 4.28 -15.27
N LYS A 139 -16.14 4.14 -14.07
CA LYS A 139 -15.49 4.54 -12.81
C LYS A 139 -14.18 3.78 -12.58
N LYS A 140 -14.21 2.45 -12.72
CA LYS A 140 -13.02 1.60 -12.56
C LYS A 140 -11.94 1.97 -13.56
N TYR A 141 -12.31 2.13 -14.83
CA TYR A 141 -11.43 2.55 -15.90
C TYR A 141 -10.83 3.95 -15.65
N TYR A 142 -11.63 4.90 -15.18
CA TYR A 142 -11.16 6.24 -14.84
C TYR A 142 -10.12 6.23 -13.71
N GLU A 143 -10.39 5.48 -12.64
CA GLU A 143 -9.43 5.35 -11.54
C GLU A 143 -8.12 4.69 -12.02
N LEU A 144 -8.22 3.69 -12.91
CA LEU A 144 -7.07 3.03 -13.54
C LEU A 144 -6.22 4.00 -14.37
N ILE A 145 -6.85 4.83 -15.22
CA ILE A 145 -6.15 5.86 -16.01
C ILE A 145 -5.43 6.86 -15.11
N MET A 146 -6.10 7.32 -14.05
CA MET A 146 -5.51 8.29 -13.12
C MET A 146 -4.28 7.71 -12.43
N LEU A 147 -4.35 6.44 -12.02
CA LEU A 147 -3.23 5.75 -11.40
C LEU A 147 -2.09 5.48 -12.39
N CYS A 148 -2.40 5.09 -13.64
CA CYS A 148 -1.43 4.95 -14.72
C CYS A 148 -0.67 6.26 -14.97
N GLY A 149 -1.38 7.38 -15.12
CA GLY A 149 -0.77 8.69 -15.30
C GLY A 149 0.16 9.09 -14.15
N LEU A 150 -0.25 8.80 -12.90
CA LEU A 150 0.60 9.01 -11.72
C LEU A 150 1.89 8.18 -11.78
N LEU A 151 1.80 6.91 -12.16
CA LEU A 151 2.95 6.00 -12.27
C LEU A 151 3.90 6.42 -13.40
N LYS A 152 3.37 6.85 -14.55
CA LYS A 152 4.18 7.40 -15.65
C LYS A 152 4.98 8.62 -15.21
N ILE A 153 4.34 9.57 -14.52
CA ILE A 153 5.02 10.75 -13.95
C ILE A 153 6.13 10.35 -12.97
N TRP A 154 5.91 9.32 -12.15
CA TRP A 154 6.94 8.83 -11.22
C TRP A 154 8.15 8.24 -11.94
N GLU A 155 7.91 7.43 -12.99
CA GLU A 155 8.96 6.85 -13.83
C GLU A 155 9.74 7.95 -14.58
N ASP A 156 9.05 8.94 -15.16
CA ASP A 156 9.66 10.09 -15.84
C ASP A 156 10.56 10.92 -14.91
N LEU A 157 10.15 11.05 -13.65
CA LEU A 157 10.94 11.70 -12.60
C LEU A 157 11.97 10.78 -11.95
N ARG A 158 12.13 9.54 -12.44
CA ARG A 158 13.09 8.53 -11.98
C ARG A 158 13.01 8.27 -10.47
N LEU A 159 11.83 8.39 -9.89
CA LEU A 159 11.59 8.28 -8.45
C LEU A 159 12.46 9.22 -7.57
N ARG A 160 12.99 10.31 -8.14
CA ARG A 160 13.83 11.29 -7.43
C ARG A 160 13.01 12.34 -6.70
N ALA A 161 11.78 12.57 -7.13
CA ALA A 161 10.82 13.35 -6.39
C ALA A 161 10.11 12.44 -5.37
N HIS A 162 9.60 13.00 -4.27
CA HIS A 162 8.67 12.30 -3.37
C HIS A 162 7.34 11.91 -4.06
N GLY A 163 7.21 12.14 -5.37
CA GLY A 163 5.98 12.02 -6.15
C GLY A 163 4.96 13.09 -5.78
N PRO A 164 3.83 13.19 -6.49
CA PRO A 164 2.65 13.81 -5.91
C PRO A 164 2.34 13.05 -4.62
N LEU A 165 2.36 13.75 -3.48
CA LEU A 165 1.57 13.29 -2.35
C LEU A 165 0.16 13.17 -2.90
N ALA A 166 -0.46 11.99 -2.79
CA ALA A 166 -1.80 11.79 -3.34
C ALA A 166 -2.63 13.00 -2.90
N PRO A 167 -3.44 13.61 -3.79
CA PRO A 167 -4.35 14.65 -3.36
C PRO A 167 -5.28 13.97 -2.38
N ARG A 168 -4.92 14.03 -1.09
CA ARG A 168 -5.77 13.63 0.01
C ARG A 168 -7.04 14.38 -0.31
N ILE A 169 -8.15 13.68 -0.55
CA ILE A 169 -9.46 14.31 -0.50
C ILE A 169 -9.41 15.15 0.75
N LEU A 170 -9.33 16.47 0.56
CA LEU A 170 -8.89 17.36 1.61
C LEU A 170 -9.98 17.28 2.64
N LYS A 171 -9.75 16.54 3.73
CA LYS A 171 -10.72 16.38 4.79
C LYS A 171 -11.23 17.78 5.11
N ARG A 172 -12.51 17.98 4.87
CA ARG A 172 -13.09 19.31 4.99
C ARG A 172 -13.04 19.65 6.48
N ARG A 173 -12.48 20.82 6.79
CA ARG A 173 -12.48 21.32 8.16
C ARG A 173 -13.92 21.37 8.66
N LYS A 174 -14.18 20.74 9.80
CA LYS A 174 -15.48 20.76 10.48
C LYS A 174 -15.68 22.08 11.21
N GLY A 175 -14.61 22.64 11.79
CA GLY A 175 -14.68 23.85 12.61
C GLY A 175 -15.13 23.52 14.03
N HIS A 176 -15.77 24.48 14.70
CA HIS A 176 -16.30 24.31 16.05
C HIS A 176 -17.66 23.58 15.99
N ARG A 177 -18.04 22.93 17.09
CA ARG A 177 -19.36 22.31 17.22
C ARG A 177 -20.46 23.38 17.26
N GLN A 178 -21.68 22.99 16.87
CA GLN A 178 -22.83 23.91 16.84
C GLN A 178 -23.29 24.34 18.23
N ASP A 179 -23.14 23.44 19.21
CA ASP A 179 -23.42 23.68 20.63
C ASP A 179 -22.32 24.49 21.35
N GLY A 180 -21.16 24.66 20.72
CA GLY A 180 -19.99 25.31 21.30
C GLY A 180 -19.29 24.49 22.39
N GLU A 181 -19.72 23.26 22.63
CA GLU A 181 -19.10 22.41 23.64
C GLU A 181 -17.71 21.94 23.21
N THR A 182 -16.83 21.73 24.19
CA THR A 182 -15.51 21.15 23.99
C THR A 182 -15.50 19.74 24.56
N VAL A 183 -15.14 18.77 23.72
CA VAL A 183 -15.08 17.36 24.14
C VAL A 183 -13.63 16.96 24.40
N THR A 184 -13.41 16.25 25.51
CA THR A 184 -12.13 15.62 25.80
C THR A 184 -12.20 14.13 25.50
N TYR A 185 -11.47 13.69 24.49
CA TYR A 185 -11.37 12.30 24.10
C TYR A 185 -10.29 11.59 24.88
N ILE A 186 -10.61 10.45 25.50
CA ILE A 186 -9.65 9.56 26.15
C ILE A 186 -9.34 8.42 25.19
N VAL A 187 -8.06 8.29 24.83
CA VAL A 187 -7.53 7.21 23.99
C VAL A 187 -6.70 6.29 24.85
N ALA A 188 -7.25 5.10 25.13
CA ALA A 188 -6.62 4.11 26.00
C ALA A 188 -7.17 2.71 25.71
N LYS A 189 -6.33 1.67 25.81
CA LYS A 189 -6.78 0.26 25.78
C LYS A 189 -7.53 -0.14 27.05
N THR A 190 -7.16 0.45 28.19
CA THR A 190 -7.84 0.28 29.47
C THR A 190 -7.87 1.61 30.20
N VAL A 191 -8.95 1.90 30.92
CA VAL A 191 -9.09 3.12 31.71
C VAL A 191 -9.22 2.73 33.18
N THR A 192 -8.33 3.26 34.04
CA THR A 192 -8.46 3.10 35.49
C THR A 192 -9.27 4.26 36.07
N ALA A 193 -9.93 4.03 37.21
CA ALA A 193 -10.71 5.07 37.87
C ALA A 193 -9.87 6.29 38.32
N GLU A 194 -8.55 6.13 38.44
CA GLU A 194 -7.63 7.23 38.76
C GLU A 194 -7.53 8.25 37.62
N VAL A 195 -7.62 7.78 36.37
CA VAL A 195 -7.60 8.63 35.17
C VAL A 195 -8.77 9.63 35.16
N ALA A 196 -9.96 9.19 35.57
CA ALA A 196 -11.13 10.04 35.62
C ALA A 196 -11.04 11.12 36.71
N LYS A 197 -10.20 10.93 37.74
CA LYS A 197 -10.04 11.90 38.84
C LYS A 197 -9.23 13.14 38.45
N GLU A 198 -8.43 13.06 37.39
CA GLU A 198 -7.62 14.19 36.91
C GLU A 198 -8.42 15.17 36.03
N LEU A 199 -9.64 14.81 35.65
CA LEU A 199 -10.53 15.63 34.82
C LEU A 199 -11.46 16.48 35.69
N SER A 200 -11.79 17.69 35.23
CA SER A 200 -12.77 18.53 35.94
C SER A 200 -14.16 17.92 35.82
N SER A 201 -14.99 18.14 36.84
CA SER A 201 -16.36 17.62 36.93
C SER A 201 -17.25 18.00 35.73
N ASP A 202 -16.96 19.11 35.08
CA ASP A 202 -17.75 19.66 33.97
C ASP A 202 -17.22 19.22 32.59
N THR A 203 -16.18 18.38 32.54
CA THR A 203 -15.59 17.94 31.26
C THR A 203 -16.48 16.87 30.61
N VAL A 204 -16.90 17.11 29.36
CA VAL A 204 -17.52 16.07 28.53
C VAL A 204 -16.45 15.12 28.03
N VAL A 205 -16.56 13.83 28.40
CA VAL A 205 -15.55 12.81 28.10
C VAL A 205 -16.11 11.75 27.15
N GLN A 206 -15.34 11.41 26.13
CA GLN A 206 -15.60 10.25 25.26
C GLN A 206 -14.38 9.33 25.21
N GLN A 207 -14.57 8.03 25.46
CA GLN A 207 -13.48 7.06 25.41
C GLN A 207 -13.49 6.29 24.10
N ASN A 208 -12.31 6.05 23.55
CA ASN A 208 -12.10 5.22 22.37
C ASN A 208 -10.75 4.51 22.47
N GLU A 209 -10.66 3.28 22.01
CA GLU A 209 -9.37 2.57 21.96
C GLU A 209 -8.53 2.97 20.73
N ASN A 210 -9.18 3.49 19.68
CA ASN A 210 -8.55 3.75 18.39
C ASN A 210 -8.34 5.24 18.16
N LEU A 211 -7.07 5.65 18.08
CA LEU A 211 -6.68 7.04 17.86
C LEU A 211 -7.19 7.60 16.52
N ASN A 212 -7.22 6.81 15.44
CA ASN A 212 -7.74 7.28 14.15
C ASN A 212 -9.23 7.64 14.25
N LYS A 213 -10.03 6.77 14.88
CA LYS A 213 -11.45 7.02 15.11
C LYS A 213 -11.65 8.30 15.91
N THR A 214 -10.87 8.51 16.96
CA THR A 214 -10.93 9.75 17.76
C THR A 214 -10.64 10.98 16.91
N LEU A 215 -9.53 10.98 16.14
CA LEU A 215 -9.15 12.10 15.27
C LEU A 215 -10.19 12.37 14.16
N ASP A 216 -10.97 11.37 13.78
CA ASP A 216 -12.09 11.54 12.86
C ASP A 216 -13.32 12.18 13.48
N HIS A 217 -13.49 12.10 14.80
CA HIS A 217 -14.63 12.69 15.49
C HIS A 217 -14.35 14.09 16.05
N CYS A 218 -13.08 14.46 16.24
CA CYS A 218 -12.71 15.78 16.75
C CYS A 218 -13.28 16.94 15.92
N TYR A 219 -13.54 18.04 16.63
CA TYR A 219 -13.83 19.39 16.16
C TYR A 219 -12.76 20.36 16.68
N SER A 220 -12.67 21.55 16.11
CA SER A 220 -11.76 22.59 16.60
C SER A 220 -12.13 22.97 18.04
N GLY A 221 -11.14 23.01 18.93
CA GLY A 221 -11.28 23.22 20.38
C GLY A 221 -11.15 21.94 21.20
N ASP A 222 -11.38 20.77 20.61
CA ASP A 222 -11.36 19.49 21.32
C ASP A 222 -9.96 19.09 21.82
N ASN A 223 -9.95 18.28 22.89
CA ASN A 223 -8.74 17.72 23.49
C ASN A 223 -8.70 16.21 23.28
N VAL A 224 -7.52 15.66 23.07
CA VAL A 224 -7.26 14.22 22.95
C VAL A 224 -6.19 13.85 23.97
N LEU A 225 -6.58 13.06 24.96
CA LEU A 225 -5.71 12.53 25.99
C LEU A 225 -5.34 11.09 25.65
N ILE A 226 -4.05 10.83 25.47
CA ILE A 226 -3.54 9.50 25.12
C ILE A 226 -2.85 8.91 26.35
N PHE A 227 -3.30 7.73 26.77
CA PHE A 227 -2.73 7.02 27.91
C PHE A 227 -1.61 6.07 27.48
N PRO A 228 -0.79 5.57 28.41
CA PRO A 228 0.30 4.65 28.12
C PRO A 228 -0.14 3.49 27.21
N GLY A 229 0.63 3.26 26.16
CA GLY A 229 0.36 2.27 25.13
C GLY A 229 1.01 2.60 23.80
N GLU A 230 0.96 1.62 22.90
CA GLU A 230 1.36 1.77 21.51
C GLU A 230 0.12 1.92 20.62
N TYR A 231 0.10 2.96 19.78
CA TYR A 231 -1.03 3.34 18.93
C TYR A 231 -0.59 3.51 17.48
N LYS A 232 -1.46 3.15 16.53
CA LYS A 232 -1.27 3.48 15.12
C LYS A 232 -2.19 4.63 14.73
N ALA A 233 -1.68 5.63 14.01
CA ALA A 233 -2.48 6.78 13.60
C ALA A 233 -2.15 7.31 12.21
N ALA A 234 -2.74 6.72 11.17
CA ALA A 234 -2.69 7.22 9.80
C ALA A 234 -3.30 8.63 9.67
N ASN A 235 -4.30 8.96 10.51
CA ASN A 235 -5.00 10.25 10.46
C ASN A 235 -4.18 11.44 10.97
N LEU A 236 -3.04 11.22 11.63
CA LEU A 236 -2.09 12.30 11.95
C LEU A 236 -1.52 12.94 10.68
N SER A 237 -1.53 12.21 9.57
CA SER A 237 -1.15 12.74 8.27
C SER A 237 -2.20 13.71 7.70
N MET A 238 -3.34 13.96 8.35
CA MET A 238 -4.35 14.89 7.83
C MET A 238 -5.13 15.59 8.94
N LEU A 239 -4.44 16.42 9.73
CA LEU A 239 -5.06 17.21 10.78
C LEU A 239 -5.64 18.52 10.21
N THR A 240 -6.93 18.73 10.43
CA THR A 240 -7.69 19.89 9.89
C THR A 240 -8.28 20.78 10.97
N GLU A 241 -8.41 20.24 12.19
CA GLU A 241 -9.01 20.92 13.33
C GLU A 241 -7.93 21.47 14.28
N ASP A 242 -8.21 22.61 14.89
CA ASP A 242 -7.34 23.20 15.92
C ASP A 242 -7.56 22.44 17.23
N ILE A 243 -6.72 21.44 17.53
CA ILE A 243 -6.89 20.51 18.66
C ILE A 243 -5.62 20.34 19.49
N ILE A 244 -5.78 19.84 20.70
CA ILE A 244 -4.67 19.46 21.58
C ILE A 244 -4.60 17.94 21.67
N ILE A 245 -3.44 17.36 21.35
CA ILE A 245 -3.13 15.94 21.51
C ILE A 245 -2.07 15.82 22.59
N LYS A 246 -2.42 15.26 23.75
CA LYS A 246 -1.57 15.22 24.93
C LYS A 246 -1.48 13.81 25.49
N GLY A 247 -0.26 13.34 25.75
CA GLY A 247 -0.03 12.13 26.50
C GLY A 247 -0.18 12.35 28.01
N VAL A 248 -0.79 11.38 28.69
CA VAL A 248 -0.96 11.35 30.15
C VAL A 248 -0.07 10.25 30.71
N GLY A 249 1.04 10.64 31.36
CA GLY A 249 2.08 9.70 31.81
C GLY A 249 3.46 10.15 31.35
N LYS A 250 4.40 9.21 31.19
CA LYS A 250 5.70 9.51 30.60
C LYS A 250 5.66 9.39 29.07
N PRO A 251 6.38 10.23 28.31
CA PRO A 251 6.32 10.22 26.87
C PRO A 251 6.82 8.89 26.27
N GLU A 252 7.77 8.21 26.92
CA GLU A 252 8.31 6.92 26.46
C GLU A 252 7.27 5.79 26.56
N GLU A 253 6.27 5.95 27.42
CA GLU A 253 5.20 4.97 27.61
C GLU A 253 4.05 5.17 26.60
N ILE A 254 4.07 6.25 25.82
CA ILE A 254 2.98 6.67 24.93
C ILE A 254 3.54 6.81 23.51
N VAL A 255 3.55 5.71 22.78
CA VAL A 255 4.18 5.62 21.46
C VAL A 255 3.11 5.61 20.39
N ILE A 256 3.15 6.58 19.48
CA ILE A 256 2.37 6.53 18.25
C ILE A 256 3.31 6.07 17.14
N VAL A 257 2.90 5.06 16.40
CA VAL A 257 3.67 4.43 15.34
C VAL A 257 3.07 4.75 13.98
N SER A 258 3.93 5.16 13.06
CA SER A 258 3.60 5.26 11.64
C SER A 258 4.23 4.10 10.87
N GLU A 259 3.41 3.43 10.09
CA GLU A 259 3.88 2.37 9.19
C GLU A 259 4.76 2.97 8.08
N PRO A 260 5.79 2.25 7.60
CA PRO A 260 6.66 2.71 6.51
C PRO A 260 5.90 3.03 5.22
N ALA A 261 4.71 2.43 5.07
CA ALA A 261 3.84 2.61 3.92
C ALA A 261 3.09 3.97 3.91
N ASN A 262 3.03 4.69 5.03
CA ASN A 262 2.35 5.98 5.10
C ASN A 262 3.20 7.09 4.47
N GLU A 263 2.59 7.91 3.60
CA GLU A 263 3.31 8.96 2.86
C GLU A 263 3.82 10.11 3.73
N SER A 264 3.19 10.31 4.89
CA SER A 264 3.59 11.32 5.86
C SER A 264 3.14 10.85 7.23
N PHE A 265 3.94 11.13 8.25
CA PHE A 265 3.54 10.81 9.62
C PHE A 265 2.57 11.86 10.17
N VAL A 266 3.01 13.12 10.25
CA VAL A 266 2.20 14.23 10.78
C VAL A 266 2.14 15.35 9.76
N VAL A 267 0.93 15.71 9.33
CA VAL A 267 0.69 16.87 8.47
C VAL A 267 -0.55 17.58 8.96
N SER A 268 -0.43 18.89 9.18
CA SER A 268 -1.54 19.73 9.64
C SER A 268 -1.83 20.85 8.66
N ARG A 269 -3.12 21.11 8.44
CA ARG A 269 -3.67 22.33 7.84
C ARG A 269 -4.39 23.21 8.85
N ALA A 270 -4.52 22.73 10.08
CA ALA A 270 -5.02 23.52 11.19
C ALA A 270 -4.00 24.60 11.59
N LYS A 271 -4.51 25.71 12.11
CA LYS A 271 -3.68 26.85 12.53
C LYS A 271 -3.01 26.60 13.88
N ASN A 272 -3.65 25.82 14.75
CA ASN A 272 -3.22 25.62 16.12
C ASN A 272 -3.44 24.17 16.57
N VAL A 273 -2.53 23.28 16.16
CA VAL A 273 -2.45 21.91 16.67
C VAL A 273 -1.30 21.85 17.67
N LYS A 274 -1.54 21.22 18.82
CA LYS A 274 -0.51 21.02 19.85
C LYS A 274 -0.32 19.54 20.11
N PHE A 275 0.93 19.09 20.06
CA PHE A 275 1.35 17.79 20.54
C PHE A 275 2.12 17.96 21.84
N MET A 276 1.78 17.18 22.86
CA MET A 276 2.39 17.30 24.18
C MET A 276 2.65 15.90 24.74
N ASN A 277 3.84 15.67 25.29
CA ASN A 277 4.12 14.51 26.13
C ASN A 277 3.84 13.14 25.47
N ILE A 278 4.24 12.97 24.21
CA ILE A 278 4.08 11.72 23.44
C ILE A 278 5.38 11.41 22.68
N THR A 279 5.58 10.14 22.34
CA THR A 279 6.63 9.70 21.43
C THR A 279 6.05 9.36 20.06
N LEU A 280 6.65 9.92 19.00
CA LEU A 280 6.30 9.62 17.62
C LEU A 280 7.41 8.74 17.00
N LEU A 281 7.07 7.51 16.62
CA LEU A 281 7.99 6.56 16.00
C LEU A 281 7.61 6.29 14.54
N GLN A 282 8.43 6.75 13.61
CA GLN A 282 8.32 6.37 12.20
C GLN A 282 9.09 5.07 11.98
N GLN A 283 8.39 3.97 11.66
CA GLN A 283 9.06 2.72 11.34
C GLN A 283 9.61 2.75 9.91
N GLY A 284 10.74 2.05 9.71
CA GLY A 284 11.32 1.83 8.39
C GLY A 284 12.03 3.03 7.76
N THR A 285 12.22 4.13 8.51
CA THR A 285 13.22 5.15 8.16
C THR A 285 14.56 4.67 8.71
N VAL A 286 15.47 4.33 7.80
CA VAL A 286 16.86 4.06 8.14
C VAL A 286 17.54 5.43 8.21
N ASP A 287 17.78 5.89 9.43
CA ASP A 287 19.03 6.61 9.73
C ASP A 287 19.96 5.58 10.39
#